data_AF-A0A2I1HTM1-F1
#
_entry.id   AF-A0A2I1HTM1-F1
#
_cell.length_a   1.000
_cell.length_b   1.000
_cell.length_c   1.000
_cell.angle_alpha   90.00
_cell.angle_beta   90.00
_cell.angle_gamma   90.00
#
_symmetry.space_group_name_H-M   'P 1'
#
loop_
_entity.id
_entity.type
_entity.pdbx_description
1 polymer ?
#
loop_
_entity_poly.entity_id
_entity_poly.type
_entity_poly.pdbx_seq_one_letter_code
_entity_poly.pdbx_strand_id
1 'polypeptide(L)'
;MKKIAKAAFFHIILWKNAADIFILKGIGNNNINKIIEKEDEKVLLKRSYTYWSKEHNETKQITIEEILNNGVNQLKSYMNIILKGKSIDYYSSGIFDKRIKITESNPNKLKGFVILVIGFRRILWRSVEEMVSDYSYEKI
;
A
#
# COMPACT_ATOMS: atom_id res chain seq x y z
N MET A 1 16.47 9.51 29.94
CA MET A 1 16.77 9.60 28.49
C MET A 1 15.87 8.63 27.73
N LYS A 2 14.81 9.13 27.06
CA LYS A 2 13.89 8.30 26.26
C LYS A 2 14.48 8.13 24.85
N LYS A 3 14.90 6.91 24.51
CA LYS A 3 15.26 6.54 23.13
C LYS A 3 13.97 6.49 22.32
N ILE A 4 13.76 7.49 21.46
CA ILE A 4 12.72 7.51 20.44
C ILE A 4 13.13 6.49 19.37
N ALA A 5 12.36 5.42 19.25
CA ALA A 5 12.49 4.46 18.17
C ALA A 5 12.24 5.19 16.84
N LYS A 6 13.27 5.29 16.01
CA LYS A 6 13.14 5.70 14.62
C LYS A 6 12.31 4.62 13.91
N ALA A 7 11.02 4.87 13.74
CA ALA A 7 10.21 4.10 12.80
C ALA A 7 10.78 4.37 11.40
N ALA A 8 11.46 3.36 10.85
CA ALA A 8 11.88 3.36 9.46
C ALA A 8 10.61 3.43 8.60
N PHE A 9 10.33 4.61 8.07
CA PHE A 9 9.38 4.81 6.98
C PHE A 9 9.94 4.08 5.76
N PHE A 10 9.62 2.79 5.60
CA PHE A 10 9.92 2.07 4.38
C PHE A 10 8.99 2.55 3.28
N HIS A 11 9.53 3.45 2.46
CA HIS A 11 9.02 3.90 1.18
C HIS A 11 8.99 2.70 0.22
N ILE A 12 7.96 1.86 0.30
CA ILE A 12 7.66 0.92 -0.80
C ILE A 12 6.87 1.71 -1.85
N ILE A 13 7.63 2.45 -2.65
CA ILE A 13 7.22 2.91 -3.97
C ILE A 13 7.24 1.66 -4.86
N LEU A 14 6.09 1.05 -5.09
CA LEU A 14 5.86 0.18 -6.25
C LEU A 14 4.97 0.92 -7.24
N TRP A 15 5.58 1.93 -7.87
CA TRP A 15 5.19 2.44 -9.18
C TRP A 15 5.35 1.31 -10.20
N LYS A 16 4.34 0.44 -10.32
CA LYS A 16 4.19 -0.37 -11.55
C LYS A 16 2.94 -0.03 -12.36
N ASN A 17 2.28 1.07 -12.03
CA ASN A 17 1.44 1.84 -12.96
C ASN A 17 1.44 3.31 -12.52
N ALA A 18 2.27 4.11 -13.19
CA ALA A 18 2.24 5.56 -13.15
C ALA A 18 0.99 6.08 -13.88
N ALA A 19 -0.16 5.83 -13.29
CA ALA A 19 -1.51 6.31 -13.62
C ALA A 19 -2.38 5.41 -12.73
N ASP A 20 -2.70 5.78 -11.50
CA ASP A 20 -3.60 6.89 -11.27
C ASP A 20 -3.24 7.56 -9.96
N ILE A 21 -2.72 8.78 -10.04
CA ILE A 21 -3.29 9.79 -9.15
C ILE A 21 -4.76 9.78 -9.56
N PHE A 22 -5.62 9.14 -8.75
CA PHE A 22 -7.05 9.35 -8.82
C PHE A 22 -7.27 10.82 -8.45
N ILE A 23 -6.97 11.73 -9.38
CA ILE A 23 -7.61 13.03 -9.40
C ILE A 23 -9.04 12.64 -9.74
N LEU A 24 -9.84 12.49 -8.69
CA LEU A 24 -11.28 12.49 -8.78
C LEU A 24 -11.63 13.78 -9.52
N LYS A 25 -11.79 13.65 -10.84
CA LYS A 25 -12.04 14.77 -11.73
C LYS A 25 -13.50 15.10 -11.50
N GLY A 26 -13.69 16.06 -10.61
CA GLY A 26 -14.90 16.25 -9.82
C GLY A 26 -14.48 16.06 -8.37
N ILE A 27 -14.02 17.08 -7.65
CA ILE A 27 -14.84 18.25 -7.37
C ILE A 27 -13.92 19.39 -6.90
N GLY A 28 -13.80 20.42 -7.75
CA GLY A 28 -13.29 21.74 -7.36
C GLY A 28 -14.34 22.51 -6.55
N ASN A 29 -14.81 21.93 -5.45
CA ASN A 29 -15.84 22.54 -4.62
C ASN A 29 -15.56 22.18 -3.16
N ASN A 30 -15.13 23.17 -2.38
CA ASN A 30 -14.68 23.06 -0.99
C ASN A 30 -15.69 22.37 -0.05
N ASN A 31 -16.95 22.21 -0.49
CA ASN A 31 -18.01 21.56 0.27
C ASN A 31 -17.96 20.03 0.24
N ILE A 32 -17.46 19.40 -0.84
CA ILE A 32 -17.46 17.93 -0.92
C ILE A 32 -16.39 17.31 -0.04
N ASN A 33 -15.23 17.95 0.08
CA ASN A 33 -14.22 17.54 1.05
C ASN A 33 -14.77 17.61 2.50
N LYS A 34 -15.54 18.64 2.84
CA LYS A 34 -16.19 18.76 4.16
C LYS A 34 -17.24 17.68 4.41
N ILE A 35 -17.92 17.20 3.36
CA ILE A 35 -18.92 16.12 3.45
C ILE A 35 -18.20 14.78 3.66
N ILE A 36 -17.20 14.46 2.83
CA ILE A 36 -16.40 13.23 2.94
C ILE A 36 -15.73 13.13 4.32
N GLU A 37 -15.21 14.25 4.84
CA GLU A 37 -14.59 14.31 6.17
C GLU A 37 -15.49 13.81 7.29
N LYS A 38 -16.78 14.15 7.23
CA LYS A 38 -17.77 13.86 8.28
C LYS A 38 -18.52 12.55 8.08
N GLU A 39 -18.29 11.86 6.97
CA GLU A 39 -19.01 10.63 6.70
C GLU A 39 -18.56 9.46 7.55
N ASP A 40 -19.53 8.58 7.81
CA ASP A 40 -19.30 7.29 8.42
C ASP A 40 -18.45 6.41 7.49
N GLU A 41 -17.54 5.63 8.08
CA GLU A 41 -16.63 4.78 7.32
C GLU A 41 -17.38 3.77 6.43
N LYS A 42 -18.50 3.18 6.89
CA LYS A 42 -19.26 2.20 6.09
C LYS A 42 -19.90 2.83 4.86
N VAL A 43 -20.35 4.08 4.98
CA VAL A 43 -20.88 4.85 3.84
C VAL A 43 -19.74 5.19 2.90
N LEU A 44 -18.62 5.66 3.45
CA LEU A 44 -17.44 6.07 2.70
C LEU A 44 -16.86 4.91 1.89
N LEU A 45 -16.74 3.71 2.47
CA LEU A 45 -16.25 2.50 1.81
C LEU A 45 -17.06 2.13 0.56
N LYS A 46 -18.37 2.33 0.60
CA LYS A 46 -19.29 2.04 -0.52
C LYS A 46 -19.30 3.11 -1.60
N ARG A 47 -18.63 4.25 -1.39
CA ARG A 47 -18.59 5.29 -2.42
C ARG A 47 -17.83 4.79 -3.63
N SER A 48 -18.47 4.95 -4.76
CA SER A 48 -17.90 4.65 -6.05
C SER A 48 -17.21 5.87 -6.63
N TYR A 49 -16.08 5.63 -7.24
CA TYR A 49 -15.28 6.58 -7.97
C TYR A 49 -15.08 6.10 -9.39
N THR A 50 -15.04 7.07 -10.29
CA THR A 50 -14.94 6.83 -11.71
C THR A 50 -13.55 7.27 -12.19
N TYR A 51 -12.89 6.42 -12.97
CA TYR A 51 -11.57 6.70 -13.54
C TYR A 51 -11.49 6.25 -14.99
N TRP A 52 -10.55 6.84 -15.73
CA TRP A 52 -10.28 6.44 -17.11
C TRP A 52 -9.24 5.32 -17.11
N SER A 53 -9.65 4.11 -17.47
CA SER A 53 -8.75 2.97 -17.64
C SER A 53 -8.02 3.10 -18.97
N LYS A 54 -6.71 3.38 -18.92
CA LYS A 54 -5.87 3.43 -20.13
C LYS A 54 -5.78 2.07 -20.83
N GLU A 55 -5.72 0.99 -20.07
CA GLU A 55 -5.59 -0.38 -20.59
C GLU A 55 -6.82 -0.80 -21.41
N HIS A 56 -8.00 -0.39 -20.97
CA HIS A 56 -9.27 -0.78 -21.59
C HIS A 56 -9.87 0.35 -22.46
N ASN A 57 -9.20 1.51 -22.49
CA ASN A 57 -9.65 2.72 -23.17
C ASN A 57 -11.10 3.11 -22.87
N GLU A 58 -11.52 2.91 -21.61
CA GLU A 58 -12.89 3.13 -21.16
C GLU A 58 -12.94 3.71 -19.75
N THR A 59 -14.07 4.30 -19.41
CA THR A 59 -14.36 4.78 -18.06
C THR A 59 -14.81 3.61 -17.19
N LYS A 60 -14.08 3.33 -16.11
CA LYS A 60 -14.42 2.31 -15.12
C LYS A 60 -14.84 2.94 -13.80
N GLN A 61 -15.62 2.17 -13.03
CA GLN A 61 -16.05 2.53 -11.69
C GLN A 61 -15.44 1.57 -10.68
N ILE A 62 -15.06 2.08 -9.51
CA ILE A 62 -14.46 1.29 -8.41
C ILE A 62 -14.86 1.90 -7.07
N THR A 63 -15.06 1.08 -6.06
CA THR A 63 -15.36 1.54 -4.70
C THR A 63 -14.10 1.74 -3.86
N ILE A 64 -14.20 2.54 -2.80
CA ILE A 64 -13.10 2.69 -1.82
C ILE A 64 -12.73 1.35 -1.20
N GLU A 65 -13.75 0.54 -0.88
CA GLU A 65 -13.55 -0.78 -0.32
C GLU A 65 -12.74 -1.68 -1.25
N GLU A 66 -13.06 -1.71 -2.54
CA GLU A 66 -12.28 -2.46 -3.54
C GLU A 66 -10.84 -1.96 -3.65
N ILE A 67 -10.62 -0.64 -3.64
CA ILE A 67 -9.26 -0.06 -3.64
C ILE A 67 -8.45 -0.56 -2.43
N LEU A 68 -9.03 -0.49 -1.23
CA LEU A 68 -8.37 -0.96 -0.01
C LEU A 68 -8.08 -2.46 -0.04
N ASN A 69 -9.05 -3.27 -0.47
CA ASN A 69 -8.91 -4.72 -0.55
C ASN A 69 -7.84 -5.13 -1.58
N ASN A 70 -7.81 -4.45 -2.74
CA ASN A 70 -6.77 -4.64 -3.74
C ASN A 70 -5.39 -4.27 -3.20
N GLY A 71 -5.27 -3.15 -2.49
CA GLY A 71 -4.05 -2.76 -1.80
C GLY A 71 -3.59 -3.80 -0.78
N VAL A 72 -4.52 -4.37 -0.01
CA VAL A 72 -4.23 -5.43 0.98
C VAL A 72 -3.72 -6.69 0.29
N ASN A 73 -4.36 -7.12 -0.80
CA ASN A 73 -3.94 -8.29 -1.57
C ASN A 73 -2.58 -8.10 -2.23
N GLN A 74 -2.31 -6.90 -2.74
CA GLN A 74 -1.02 -6.55 -3.30
C GLN A 74 0.07 -6.54 -2.23
N LEU A 75 -0.19 -5.93 -1.06
CA LEU A 75 0.75 -5.91 0.05
C LEU A 75 1.04 -7.33 0.57
N LYS A 76 0.02 -8.20 0.68
CA LYS A 76 0.22 -9.64 1.01
C LYS A 76 1.17 -10.32 0.03
N SER A 77 1.00 -10.06 -1.26
CA SER A 77 1.87 -10.60 -2.30
C SER A 77 3.32 -10.13 -2.14
N TYR A 78 3.54 -8.86 -1.82
CA TYR A 78 4.89 -8.35 -1.53
C TYR A 78 5.48 -8.92 -0.26
N MET A 79 4.70 -9.01 0.82
CA MET A 79 5.16 -9.63 2.07
C MET A 79 5.59 -11.08 1.81
N ASN A 80 4.82 -11.85 1.03
CA ASN A 80 5.19 -13.22 0.64
C ASN A 80 6.51 -13.29 -0.15
N ILE A 81 6.84 -12.28 -0.96
CA ILE A 81 8.15 -12.21 -1.63
C ILE A 81 9.26 -11.86 -0.63
N ILE A 82 9.00 -10.93 0.29
CA ILE A 82 9.95 -10.58 1.35
C ILE A 82 10.29 -11.84 2.15
N LEU A 83 9.30 -12.63 2.58
CA LEU A 83 9.51 -13.87 3.35
C LEU A 83 10.48 -14.88 2.70
N LYS A 84 10.66 -14.84 1.38
CA LYS A 84 11.57 -15.74 0.66
C LYS A 84 13.04 -15.32 0.73
N GLY A 85 13.33 -14.14 1.29
CA GLY A 85 14.71 -13.66 1.46
C GLY A 85 15.37 -13.28 0.14
N LYS A 86 16.67 -13.57 0.02
CA LYS A 86 17.47 -13.20 -1.15
C LYS A 86 17.21 -14.16 -2.31
N SER A 87 16.93 -13.62 -3.49
CA SER A 87 16.86 -14.42 -4.71
C SER A 87 18.26 -14.77 -5.23
N ILE A 88 18.41 -15.97 -5.81
CA ILE A 88 19.66 -16.41 -6.43
C ILE A 88 19.84 -15.71 -7.80
N ASP A 89 18.73 -15.55 -8.52
CA ASP A 89 18.68 -14.97 -9.87
C ASP A 89 17.30 -14.33 -10.16
N TYR A 90 17.06 -13.97 -11.42
CA TYR A 90 15.81 -13.39 -11.91
C TYR A 90 14.66 -14.39 -12.10
N TYR A 91 14.94 -15.70 -12.07
CA TYR A 91 13.94 -16.75 -12.27
C TYR A 91 13.41 -17.31 -10.94
N SER A 92 14.21 -17.18 -9.89
CA SER A 92 13.84 -17.49 -8.52
C SER A 92 13.02 -16.36 -7.90
N SER A 93 12.09 -16.75 -7.01
CA SER A 93 11.25 -15.80 -6.30
C SER A 93 11.94 -15.35 -5.01
N GLY A 94 12.12 -14.04 -4.86
CA GLY A 94 12.72 -13.42 -3.69
C GLY A 94 13.13 -11.98 -4.00
N ILE A 95 13.89 -11.36 -3.12
CA ILE A 95 14.42 -10.02 -3.34
C ILE A 95 15.74 -10.12 -4.12
N PHE A 96 15.76 -9.53 -5.31
CA PHE A 96 16.95 -9.38 -6.14
C PHE A 96 17.30 -7.89 -6.30
N ASP A 97 17.74 -7.26 -5.20
CA ASP A 97 18.16 -5.85 -5.18
C ASP A 97 19.51 -5.70 -4.46
N LYS A 98 20.52 -5.17 -5.16
CA LYS A 98 21.88 -5.01 -4.62
C LYS A 98 21.99 -3.92 -3.53
N ARG A 99 20.99 -3.04 -3.41
CA ARG A 99 20.96 -1.95 -2.42
C ARG A 99 20.45 -2.42 -1.06
N ILE A 100 19.97 -3.65 -0.97
CA ILE A 100 19.44 -4.25 0.24
C ILE A 100 20.34 -5.43 0.62
N LYS A 101 20.95 -5.34 1.79
CA LYS A 101 21.62 -6.47 2.43
C LYS A 101 20.57 -7.31 3.14
N ILE A 102 20.56 -8.60 2.83
CA ILE A 102 19.65 -9.59 3.42
C ILE A 102 20.51 -10.59 4.16
N THR A 103 20.19 -10.81 5.43
CA THR A 103 20.90 -11.77 6.29
C THR A 103 19.87 -12.65 6.99
N GLU A 104 20.17 -13.93 7.14
CA GLU A 104 19.40 -14.81 8.03
C GLU A 104 19.45 -14.24 9.46
N SER A 105 18.35 -14.34 10.15
CA SER A 105 18.14 -13.78 11.47
C SER A 105 17.21 -14.67 12.29
N ASN A 106 17.13 -14.44 13.60
CA ASN A 106 16.08 -15.08 14.39
C ASN A 106 14.69 -14.68 13.86
N PRO A 107 13.69 -15.59 13.96
CA PRO A 107 12.35 -15.31 13.50
C PRO A 107 11.83 -13.98 14.02
N ASN A 108 11.44 -13.11 13.10
CA ASN A 108 10.94 -11.78 13.36
C ASN A 108 9.55 -11.60 12.75
N LYS A 109 8.90 -10.49 13.10
CA LYS A 109 7.50 -10.21 12.76
C LYS A 109 7.44 -9.15 11.68
N LEU A 110 6.97 -9.52 10.50
CA LEU A 110 6.67 -8.62 9.40
C LEU A 110 5.21 -8.15 9.49
N LYS A 111 5.01 -6.84 9.61
CA LYS A 111 3.69 -6.20 9.64
C LYS A 111 3.53 -5.28 8.45
N GLY A 112 2.40 -5.38 7.78
CA GLY A 112 2.03 -4.53 6.65
C GLY A 112 0.80 -3.68 6.98
N PHE A 113 0.79 -2.44 6.50
CA PHE A 113 -0.37 -1.56 6.56
C PHE A 113 -0.63 -0.95 5.19
N VAL A 114 -1.89 -0.93 4.77
CA VAL A 114 -2.37 -0.15 3.63
C VAL A 114 -2.99 1.10 4.18
N ILE A 115 -2.54 2.26 3.69
CA ILE A 115 -3.05 3.58 4.09
C ILE A 115 -3.61 4.24 2.84
N LEU A 116 -4.87 4.64 2.91
CA LEU A 116 -5.58 5.36 1.86
C LEU A 116 -6.00 6.74 2.37
N VAL A 117 -5.59 7.77 1.65
CA VAL A 117 -5.99 9.15 1.93
C VAL A 117 -7.10 9.53 0.93
N ILE A 118 -8.24 9.95 1.45
CA ILE A 118 -9.42 10.33 0.67
C ILE A 118 -9.66 11.82 0.87
N GLY A 119 -9.67 12.56 -0.24
CA GLY A 119 -9.64 14.03 -0.19
C GLY A 119 -8.35 14.52 0.49
N PHE A 120 -8.46 15.56 1.32
CA PHE A 120 -7.28 16.17 1.99
C PHE A 120 -7.10 15.75 3.45
N ARG A 121 -8.11 15.13 4.07
CA ARG A 121 -8.15 14.98 5.54
C ARG A 121 -8.62 13.63 6.05
N ARG A 122 -9.26 12.79 5.22
CA ARG A 122 -9.76 11.48 5.68
C ARG A 122 -8.74 10.41 5.38
N ILE A 123 -8.31 9.68 6.40
CA ILE A 123 -7.36 8.57 6.28
C ILE A 123 -8.10 7.30 6.68
N LEU A 124 -8.11 6.31 5.79
CA LEU A 124 -8.49 4.94 6.10
C LEU A 124 -7.24 4.08 6.07
N TRP A 125 -7.22 3.03 6.88
CA TRP A 125 -6.14 2.08 6.85
C TRP A 125 -6.63 0.67 7.16
N ARG A 126 -5.84 -0.31 6.72
CA ARG A 126 -6.04 -1.74 7.00
C ARG A 126 -4.70 -2.37 7.32
N SER A 127 -4.63 -3.13 8.41
CA SER A 127 -3.50 -4.01 8.69
C SER A 127 -3.62 -5.29 7.88
N VAL A 128 -2.49 -5.77 7.40
CA VAL A 128 -2.34 -7.14 6.92
C VAL A 128 -1.95 -8.04 8.10
N GLU A 129 -2.35 -9.30 8.03
CA GLU A 129 -1.94 -10.32 8.99
C GLU A 129 -0.41 -10.35 9.15
N GLU A 130 0.03 -10.49 10.39
CA GLU A 130 1.44 -10.55 10.74
C GLU A 130 2.05 -11.84 10.18
N MET A 131 3.20 -11.72 9.52
CA MET A 131 3.92 -12.87 8.98
C MET A 131 5.26 -13.03 9.71
N VAL A 132 5.70 -14.27 9.89
CA VAL A 132 7.01 -14.58 10.49
C VAL A 132 8.06 -14.63 9.39
N SER A 133 9.18 -13.91 9.57
CA SER A 133 10.31 -13.90 8.65
C SER A 133 11.60 -14.27 9.36
N ASP A 134 12.40 -15.13 8.74
CA ASP A 134 13.71 -15.55 9.25
C ASP A 134 14.86 -14.68 8.69
N TYR A 135 14.53 -13.52 8.12
CA TYR A 135 15.50 -12.64 7.46
C TYR A 135 15.43 -11.22 8.01
N SER A 136 16.58 -10.56 8.08
CA SER A 136 16.70 -9.13 8.35
C SER A 136 17.18 -8.38 7.11
N TYR A 137 16.68 -7.16 6.94
CA TYR A 137 16.90 -6.34 5.74
C TYR A 137 17.52 -5.00 6.15
N GLU A 138 18.70 -4.71 5.59
CA GLU A 138 19.44 -3.46 5.83
C GLU A 138 19.67 -2.75 4.50
N LYS A 139 19.48 -1.43 4.47
CA LYS A 139 19.88 -0.62 3.31
C LYS A 139 21.39 -0.41 3.34
N ILE A 140 22.05 -0.60 2.20
CA ILE A 140 23.46 -0.28 1.98
C ILE A 140 23.59 1.18 1.51
#